data_AF-A0A183BQ36-F1
#
_entry.id   AF-A0A183BQ36-F1
#
_cell.length_a   1.000
_cell.length_b   1.000
_cell.length_c   1.000
_cell.angle_alpha   90.00
_cell.angle_beta   90.00
_cell.angle_gamma   90.00
#
_symmetry.space_group_name_H-M   'P 1'
#
loop_
_entity.id
_entity.type
_entity.pdbx_description
1 polymer ?
#
loop_
_entity_poly.entity_id
_entity_poly.type
_entity_poly.pdbx_seq_one_letter_code
_entity_poly.pdbx_strand_id
1 'polypeptide(L)'
;MFQNVCIVISAYFRPFSFFFFQLFCSVIEKTTQDEQQSRTNEKLEQKSQEAVRRTNSTKPSRLTIEKQKKENENSQSYVVEKILAMYSYGKDEHLYFVDWQGYIDEESWIRSKWMFTQELVVDFVEKCTVGAVAQAFLGNEDVPEHIAEKLNKNEKFLKLMQTLGKDPTKMKTTKFSFATNITPKQKEKAIASIDEFLKAEQISK
;
A
#
# COMPACT_ATOMS: atom_id res chain seq x y z
N MET A 1 -19.36 -15.22 -27.81
CA MET A 1 -20.53 -14.86 -26.98
C MET A 1 -20.15 -15.13 -25.54
N PHE A 2 -19.73 -14.12 -24.80
CA PHE A 2 -19.44 -14.26 -23.37
C PHE A 2 -20.62 -13.68 -22.59
N GLN A 3 -21.28 -14.54 -21.81
CA GLN A 3 -22.36 -14.15 -20.91
C GLN A 3 -21.76 -13.45 -19.69
N ASN A 4 -22.21 -12.22 -19.45
CA ASN A 4 -21.94 -11.48 -18.22
C ASN A 4 -22.71 -12.14 -17.07
N VAL A 5 -21.98 -12.59 -16.04
CA VAL A 5 -22.56 -13.07 -14.80
C VAL A 5 -22.70 -11.87 -13.85
N CYS A 6 -23.93 -11.43 -13.63
CA CYS A 6 -24.29 -10.50 -12.56
C CYS A 6 -24.26 -11.23 -11.21
N ILE A 7 -23.43 -10.77 -10.27
CA ILE A 7 -23.48 -11.23 -8.89
C ILE A 7 -24.31 -10.24 -8.08
N VAL A 8 -25.51 -10.68 -7.68
CA VAL A 8 -26.35 -10.04 -6.67
C VAL A 8 -25.95 -10.64 -5.31
N ILE A 9 -25.46 -9.82 -4.38
CA ILE A 9 -25.18 -10.28 -3.01
C ILE A 9 -26.29 -9.78 -2.08
N SER A 10 -27.16 -10.73 -1.72
CA SER A 10 -28.11 -10.59 -0.62
C SER A 10 -27.38 -10.91 0.69
N ALA A 11 -27.42 -9.98 1.65
CA ALA A 11 -26.79 -10.15 2.95
C ALA A 11 -27.65 -11.02 3.87
N TYR A 12 -27.08 -12.11 4.41
CA TYR A 12 -27.61 -12.79 5.59
C TYR A 12 -26.49 -13.24 6.53
N PHE A 13 -26.56 -12.69 7.75
CA PHE A 13 -26.46 -13.36 9.06
C PHE A 13 -25.45 -14.53 9.28
N ARG A 14 -24.44 -14.23 10.14
CA ARG A 14 -23.67 -15.00 11.17
C ARG A 14 -24.02 -16.50 11.44
N PRO A 15 -23.19 -17.30 12.19
CA PRO A 15 -21.81 -17.15 12.69
C PRO A 15 -20.92 -18.44 12.53
N PHE A 16 -19.74 -18.47 13.16
CA PHE A 16 -18.94 -19.65 13.58
C PHE A 16 -17.92 -20.29 12.61
N SER A 17 -16.64 -20.16 13.00
CA SER A 17 -15.70 -21.27 13.29
C SER A 17 -15.02 -22.06 12.14
N PHE A 18 -13.68 -22.04 12.17
CA PHE A 18 -12.78 -23.19 11.96
C PHE A 18 -12.36 -23.69 10.56
N PHE A 19 -12.27 -22.85 9.51
CA PHE A 19 -11.76 -23.32 8.19
C PHE A 19 -10.63 -22.52 7.52
N PHE A 20 -10.05 -21.51 8.15
CA PHE A 20 -9.07 -20.63 7.48
C PHE A 20 -7.61 -21.13 7.43
N PHE A 21 -7.29 -22.31 7.98
CA PHE A 21 -5.90 -22.78 8.07
C PHE A 21 -5.43 -23.67 6.90
N GLN A 22 -6.29 -24.00 5.94
CA GLN A 22 -5.96 -24.97 4.88
C GLN A 22 -5.77 -24.38 3.47
N LEU A 23 -5.96 -23.06 3.29
CA LEU A 23 -5.80 -22.41 1.98
C LEU A 23 -4.42 -21.75 1.76
N PHE A 24 -3.56 -21.68 2.78
CA PHE A 24 -2.27 -20.99 2.69
C PHE A 24 -1.10 -21.87 2.21
N CYS A 25 -1.27 -23.20 2.11
CA CYS A 25 -0.21 -24.11 1.67
C CYS A 25 -0.13 -24.33 0.16
N SER A 26 -1.12 -23.93 -0.64
CA SER A 26 -1.13 -24.19 -2.10
C SER A 26 -0.57 -23.02 -2.95
N VAL A 27 -0.33 -21.85 -2.34
CA VAL A 27 0.11 -20.64 -3.06
C VAL A 27 1.64 -20.50 -3.11
N ILE A 28 2.40 -21.23 -2.29
CA ILE A 28 3.87 -21.11 -2.20
C ILE A 28 4.61 -22.09 -3.16
N GLU A 29 3.93 -23.07 -3.76
CA GLU A 29 4.57 -24.05 -4.66
C GLU A 29 4.58 -23.65 -6.16
N LYS A 30 4.11 -22.45 -6.52
CA LYS A 30 4.05 -22.01 -7.94
C LYS A 30 5.13 -21.00 -8.37
N THR A 31 5.99 -20.53 -7.48
CA THR A 31 7.02 -19.52 -7.80
C THR A 31 8.37 -20.09 -8.24
N THR A 32 8.48 -21.39 -8.50
CA THR A 32 9.77 -22.06 -8.85
C THR A 32 9.84 -22.60 -10.28
N GLN A 33 8.92 -22.22 -11.19
CA GLN A 33 8.96 -22.63 -12.60
C GLN A 33 9.24 -21.51 -13.62
N ASP A 34 9.28 -20.24 -13.22
CA ASP A 34 9.48 -19.11 -14.16
C ASP A 34 10.96 -18.78 -14.46
N GLU A 35 11.92 -19.49 -13.86
CA GLU A 35 13.35 -19.22 -14.02
C GLU A 35 14.02 -19.95 -15.22
N GLN A 36 13.28 -20.75 -16.00
CA GLN A 36 13.83 -21.48 -17.16
C GLN A 36 13.36 -21.00 -18.55
N GLN A 37 12.46 -20.01 -18.66
CA GLN A 37 12.08 -19.43 -19.96
C GLN A 37 12.86 -18.15 -20.36
N SER A 38 13.70 -17.61 -19.48
CA SER A 38 14.49 -16.39 -19.72
C SER A 38 15.71 -16.60 -20.64
N ARG A 39 16.07 -17.84 -21.00
CA ARG A 39 17.27 -18.15 -21.83
C ARG A 39 17.03 -18.41 -23.32
N THR A 40 15.83 -18.12 -23.84
CA THR A 40 15.50 -18.39 -25.27
C THR A 40 15.04 -17.16 -26.06
N ASN A 41 15.16 -15.95 -25.50
CA ASN A 41 14.82 -14.70 -26.21
C ASN A 41 16.03 -13.81 -26.52
N GLU A 42 17.25 -14.20 -26.15
CA GLU A 42 18.49 -13.44 -26.44
C GLU A 42 19.04 -13.66 -27.86
N LYS A 43 18.31 -14.40 -28.73
CA LYS A 43 18.76 -14.74 -30.09
C LYS A 43 17.86 -14.21 -31.23
N LEU A 44 17.06 -13.18 -30.96
CA LEU A 44 16.26 -12.48 -32.00
C LEU A 44 16.37 -10.94 -31.97
N GLU A 45 17.27 -10.36 -31.18
CA GLU A 45 17.46 -8.89 -31.10
C GLU A 45 18.68 -8.34 -31.86
N GLN A 46 19.38 -9.15 -32.65
CA GLN A 46 20.52 -8.66 -33.47
C GLN A 46 20.22 -8.50 -34.98
N LYS A 47 18.94 -8.47 -35.39
CA LYS A 47 18.56 -8.28 -36.81
C LYS A 47 17.58 -7.15 -37.12
N SER A 48 17.29 -6.24 -36.18
CA SER A 48 16.26 -5.20 -36.37
C SER A 48 16.72 -3.75 -36.09
N GLN A 49 18.02 -3.45 -36.10
CA GLN A 49 18.52 -2.09 -35.80
C GLN A 49 19.12 -1.30 -36.98
N GLU A 50 18.84 -1.67 -38.24
CA GLU A 50 19.45 -0.97 -39.39
C GLU A 50 18.47 -0.43 -40.44
N ALA A 51 17.18 -0.27 -40.11
CA ALA A 51 16.20 0.23 -41.08
C ALA A 51 15.12 1.19 -40.54
N VAL A 52 15.40 2.05 -39.54
CA VAL A 52 14.51 3.22 -39.26
C VAL A 52 15.32 4.42 -38.75
N ARG A 53 16.32 4.85 -39.52
CA ARG A 53 16.84 6.23 -39.43
C ARG A 53 16.29 7.01 -40.62
N ARG A 54 15.14 7.66 -40.43
CA ARG A 54 14.62 8.86 -41.13
C ARG A 54 13.11 8.92 -40.95
N THR A 55 12.63 9.82 -40.09
CA THR A 55 11.64 10.89 -40.39
C THR A 55 11.07 11.47 -39.10
N ASN A 56 11.49 12.70 -38.81
CA ASN A 56 10.68 13.87 -38.43
C ASN A 56 9.76 13.81 -37.18
N SER A 57 10.14 14.63 -36.20
CA SER A 57 9.35 15.73 -35.63
C SER A 57 7.83 15.54 -35.68
N THR A 58 7.23 15.12 -34.56
CA THR A 58 5.82 15.39 -34.26
C THR A 58 5.66 15.52 -32.75
N LYS A 59 5.05 16.64 -32.36
CA LYS A 59 4.74 17.09 -30.99
C LYS A 59 4.14 15.99 -30.10
N PRO A 60 4.36 16.04 -28.78
CA PRO A 60 3.64 15.17 -27.86
C PRO A 60 2.13 15.49 -27.91
N SER A 61 1.37 14.51 -28.39
CA SER A 61 -0.08 14.53 -28.41
C SER A 61 -0.61 14.52 -26.99
N ARG A 62 -1.34 15.60 -26.68
CA ARG A 62 -2.28 15.76 -25.58
C ARG A 62 -3.12 14.48 -25.46
N LEU A 63 -2.93 13.75 -24.35
CA LEU A 63 -3.75 12.59 -24.01
C LEU A 63 -5.21 13.03 -23.94
N THR A 64 -5.98 12.58 -24.93
CA THR A 64 -7.43 12.65 -24.97
C THR A 64 -7.95 11.73 -23.87
N ILE A 65 -8.34 12.32 -22.74
CA ILE A 65 -9.15 11.63 -21.74
C ILE A 65 -10.49 11.34 -22.43
N GLU A 66 -10.70 10.07 -22.78
CA GLU A 66 -11.98 9.60 -23.30
C GLU A 66 -13.05 9.84 -22.25
N LYS A 67 -13.85 10.87 -22.55
CA LYS A 67 -15.04 11.28 -21.84
C LYS A 67 -16.09 10.19 -21.96
N GLN A 68 -16.04 9.18 -21.09
CA GLN A 68 -17.15 8.25 -20.92
C GLN A 68 -18.35 9.00 -20.33
N LYS A 69 -19.48 8.82 -21.00
CA LYS A 69 -20.68 9.64 -20.93
C LYS A 69 -21.74 8.88 -20.12
N LYS A 70 -22.20 9.49 -19.02
CA LYS A 70 -23.56 9.51 -18.43
C LYS A 70 -24.35 8.20 -18.34
N GLU A 71 -24.66 7.76 -17.11
CA GLU A 71 -26.00 7.95 -16.47
C GLU A 71 -26.12 7.15 -15.15
N ASN A 72 -25.82 7.85 -14.05
CA ASN A 72 -26.53 7.79 -12.76
C ASN A 72 -25.97 8.93 -11.90
N GLU A 73 -26.73 10.01 -11.79
CA GLU A 73 -26.50 11.07 -10.79
C GLU A 73 -26.68 10.40 -9.41
N ASN A 74 -25.65 10.03 -8.65
CA ASN A 74 -24.74 10.94 -7.98
C ASN A 74 -23.56 10.15 -7.35
N SER A 75 -23.07 9.11 -8.04
CA SER A 75 -22.03 8.22 -7.51
C SER A 75 -20.75 8.35 -8.31
N GLN A 76 -19.99 9.43 -8.06
CA GLN A 76 -18.62 9.54 -8.56
C GLN A 76 -17.77 8.43 -7.90
N SER A 77 -17.24 7.51 -8.71
CA SER A 77 -16.31 6.48 -8.23
C SER A 77 -14.90 7.06 -8.20
N TYR A 78 -14.31 7.18 -7.02
CA TYR A 78 -12.92 7.58 -6.86
C TYR A 78 -12.02 6.35 -6.84
N VAL A 79 -10.89 6.42 -7.54
CA VAL A 79 -9.89 5.34 -7.57
C VAL A 79 -8.66 5.82 -6.80
N VAL A 80 -8.23 5.04 -5.82
CA VAL A 80 -7.00 5.31 -5.06
C VAL A 80 -5.81 4.92 -5.92
N GLU A 81 -4.86 5.84 -6.10
CA GLU A 81 -3.62 5.59 -6.83
C GLU A 81 -2.56 4.97 -5.91
N LYS A 82 -2.33 5.58 -4.75
CA LYS A 82 -1.31 5.13 -3.78
C LYS A 82 -1.65 5.56 -2.35
N ILE A 83 -1.11 4.80 -1.39
CA ILE A 83 -1.13 5.15 0.02
C ILE A 83 0.18 5.88 0.36
N LEU A 84 0.08 7.08 0.90
CA LEU A 84 1.21 7.93 1.22
C LEU A 84 1.59 7.87 2.70
N ALA A 85 0.60 7.82 3.58
CA ALA A 85 0.82 7.70 5.01
C ALA A 85 -0.25 6.85 5.68
N MET A 86 0.08 6.33 6.85
CA MET A 86 -0.84 5.65 7.74
C MET A 86 -0.72 6.25 9.13
N TYR A 87 -1.86 6.46 9.78
CA TYR A 87 -1.95 6.87 11.17
C TYR A 87 -2.63 5.76 11.96
N SER A 88 -1.92 5.25 12.98
CA SER A 88 -2.45 4.23 13.89
C SER A 88 -3.17 4.92 15.04
N TYR A 89 -4.42 4.52 15.28
CA TYR A 89 -5.21 5.01 16.40
C TYR A 89 -5.95 3.84 17.05
N GLY A 90 -5.90 3.77 18.38
CA GLY A 90 -6.37 2.58 19.09
C GLY A 90 -5.54 1.33 18.74
N LYS A 91 -6.09 0.15 19.07
CA LYS A 91 -5.35 -1.12 19.04
C LYS A 91 -5.12 -1.66 17.62
N ASP A 92 -6.09 -1.50 16.73
CA ASP A 92 -6.09 -2.10 15.39
C ASP A 92 -6.81 -1.22 14.35
N GLU A 93 -7.02 0.07 14.64
CA GLU A 93 -7.63 0.98 13.69
C GLU A 93 -6.57 1.88 13.02
N HIS A 94 -6.75 2.05 11.72
CA HIS A 94 -5.81 2.77 10.87
C HIS A 94 -6.55 3.78 10.00
N LEU A 95 -5.95 4.95 9.86
CA LEU A 95 -6.33 5.94 8.86
C LEU A 95 -5.24 5.95 7.79
N TYR A 96 -5.64 6.09 6.54
CA TYR A 96 -4.74 6.11 5.39
C TYR A 96 -4.84 7.46 4.70
N PHE A 97 -3.70 8.11 4.50
CA PHE A 97 -3.59 9.29 3.67
C PHE A 97 -3.30 8.83 2.24
N VAL A 98 -4.21 9.10 1.33
CA VAL A 98 -4.17 8.55 -0.03
C VAL A 98 -4.01 9.64 -1.08
N ASP A 99 -3.39 9.27 -2.19
CA ASP A 99 -3.37 10.05 -3.43
C ASP A 99 -4.42 9.49 -4.39
N TRP A 100 -5.20 10.37 -5.02
CA TRP A 100 -6.33 9.99 -5.87
C TRP A 100 -5.94 9.98 -7.34
N GLN A 101 -6.30 8.91 -8.04
CA GLN A 101 -5.95 8.77 -9.46
C GLN A 101 -6.63 9.85 -10.30
N GLY A 102 -5.82 10.66 -10.99
CA GLY A 102 -6.30 11.73 -11.87
C GLY A 102 -6.57 13.07 -11.18
N TYR A 103 -6.31 13.19 -9.88
CA TYR A 103 -6.45 14.43 -9.12
C TYR A 103 -5.09 14.85 -8.56
N ILE A 104 -4.50 15.88 -9.15
CA ILE A 104 -3.14 16.32 -8.81
C ILE A 104 -3.17 17.14 -7.52
N ASP A 105 -2.29 16.84 -6.57
CA ASP A 105 -2.16 17.51 -5.27
C ASP A 105 -3.44 17.45 -4.40
N GLU A 106 -4.36 16.54 -4.73
CA GLU A 106 -5.54 16.25 -3.94
C GLU A 106 -5.31 14.95 -3.17
N GLU A 107 -4.85 15.08 -1.94
CA GLU A 107 -4.72 13.97 -1.00
C GLU A 107 -5.68 14.14 0.18
N SER A 108 -6.22 13.03 0.66
CA SER A 108 -7.14 13.04 1.80
C SER A 108 -6.99 11.82 2.69
N TRP A 109 -7.46 11.94 3.92
CA TRP A 109 -7.54 10.81 4.86
C TRP A 109 -8.78 9.96 4.61
N ILE A 110 -8.62 8.64 4.71
CA ILE A 110 -9.68 7.65 4.62
C ILE A 110 -9.54 6.68 5.80
N ARG A 111 -10.66 6.24 6.34
CA ARG A 111 -10.70 5.22 7.38
C ARG A 111 -10.61 3.81 6.80
N SER A 112 -9.87 2.91 7.45
CA SER A 112 -9.69 1.52 7.02
C SER A 112 -10.98 0.79 6.67
N LYS A 113 -12.06 1.02 7.44
CA LYS A 113 -13.38 0.40 7.22
C LYS A 113 -13.98 0.72 5.85
N TRP A 114 -13.60 1.83 5.24
CA TRP A 114 -14.12 2.30 3.95
C TRP A 114 -13.21 1.93 2.78
N MET A 115 -12.10 1.24 3.06
CA MET A 115 -11.09 0.93 2.07
C MET A 115 -11.37 -0.43 1.44
N PHE A 116 -11.72 -0.40 0.14
CA PHE A 116 -11.89 -1.61 -0.67
C PHE A 116 -10.59 -2.09 -1.31
N THR A 117 -9.52 -1.30 -1.22
CA THR A 117 -8.21 -1.55 -1.85
C THR A 117 -7.26 -2.29 -0.90
N GLN A 118 -7.60 -3.53 -0.56
CA GLN A 118 -6.79 -4.37 0.35
C GLN A 118 -5.37 -4.59 -0.18
N GLU A 119 -5.20 -4.73 -1.50
CA GLU A 119 -3.90 -4.94 -2.15
C GLU A 119 -2.93 -3.78 -1.88
N LEU A 120 -3.40 -2.54 -2.02
CA LEU A 120 -2.59 -1.34 -1.75
C LEU A 120 -2.19 -1.24 -0.28
N VAL A 121 -3.08 -1.63 0.63
CA VAL A 121 -2.79 -1.67 2.07
C VAL A 121 -1.72 -2.70 2.38
N VAL A 122 -1.80 -3.89 1.78
CA VAL A 122 -0.81 -4.95 1.99
C VAL A 122 0.56 -4.51 1.50
N ASP A 123 0.67 -3.98 0.28
CA ASP A 123 1.93 -3.49 -0.29
C ASP A 123 2.54 -2.35 0.55
N PHE A 124 1.71 -1.40 0.99
CA PHE A 124 2.15 -0.31 1.86
C PHE A 124 2.67 -0.83 3.21
N VAL A 125 1.89 -1.70 3.87
CA VAL A 125 2.25 -2.25 5.19
C VAL A 125 3.52 -3.06 5.10
N GLU A 126 3.71 -3.87 4.07
CA GLU A 126 4.94 -4.65 3.87
C GLU A 126 6.17 -3.74 3.76
N LYS A 127 6.13 -2.74 2.88
CA LYS A 127 7.23 -1.78 2.67
C LYS A 127 7.53 -0.96 3.92
N CYS A 128 6.49 -0.42 4.56
CA CYS A 128 6.65 0.34 5.81
C CYS A 128 7.17 -0.53 6.94
N THR A 129 6.78 -1.82 6.99
CA THR A 129 7.24 -2.74 8.04
C THR A 129 8.72 -3.02 7.92
N VAL A 130 9.20 -3.37 6.73
CA VAL A 130 10.63 -3.64 6.51
C VAL A 130 11.46 -2.42 6.85
N GLY A 131 11.02 -1.23 6.41
CA GLY A 131 11.68 0.04 6.74
C GLY A 131 11.71 0.31 8.25
N ALA A 132 10.57 0.19 8.92
CA ALA A 132 10.45 0.43 10.36
C ALA A 132 11.30 -0.53 11.20
N VAL A 133 11.34 -1.82 10.83
CA VAL A 133 12.17 -2.83 11.49
C VAL A 133 13.65 -2.49 11.33
N ALA A 134 14.08 -2.06 10.14
CA ALA A 134 15.44 -1.60 9.92
C ALA A 134 15.77 -0.36 10.77
N GLN A 135 14.86 0.61 10.86
CA GLN A 135 15.00 1.81 11.70
C GLN A 135 15.15 1.44 13.19
N ALA A 136 14.32 0.50 13.66
CA ALA A 136 14.38 -0.03 15.03
C ALA A 136 15.76 -0.66 15.32
N PHE A 137 16.27 -1.47 14.38
CA PHE A 137 17.61 -2.06 14.51
C PHE A 137 18.73 -1.03 14.52
N LEU A 138 18.62 0.01 13.70
CA LEU A 138 19.62 1.07 13.66
C LEU A 138 19.59 1.96 14.91
N GLY A 139 18.52 1.91 15.69
CA GLY A 139 18.34 2.75 16.89
C GLY A 139 17.86 4.15 16.55
N ASN A 140 17.23 4.30 15.39
CA ASN A 140 16.65 5.57 14.96
C ASN A 140 15.31 5.81 15.65
N GLU A 141 14.93 7.08 15.73
CA GLU A 141 13.97 7.55 16.74
C GLU A 141 12.50 7.33 16.39
N ASP A 142 12.13 6.93 15.18
CA ASP A 142 10.70 6.94 14.81
C ASP A 142 10.24 5.58 14.30
N VAL A 143 9.93 4.66 15.21
CA VAL A 143 9.32 3.36 14.88
C VAL A 143 7.81 3.46 15.04
N PRO A 144 6.99 3.06 14.06
CA PRO A 144 5.54 3.02 14.22
C PRO A 144 5.10 2.14 15.39
N GLU A 145 4.17 2.63 16.20
CA GLU A 145 3.70 2.00 17.45
C GLU A 145 3.26 0.54 17.25
N HIS A 146 2.41 0.28 16.24
CA HIS A 146 1.93 -1.07 15.92
C HIS A 146 3.07 -2.05 15.59
N ILE A 147 4.21 -1.56 15.10
CA ILE A 147 5.41 -2.37 14.81
C ILE A 147 6.25 -2.53 16.07
N ALA A 148 6.45 -1.45 16.83
CA ALA A 148 7.16 -1.51 18.10
C ALA A 148 6.52 -2.54 19.05
N GLU A 149 5.18 -2.59 19.12
CA GLU A 149 4.47 -3.61 19.89
C GLU A 149 4.76 -5.05 19.42
N LYS A 150 4.76 -5.28 18.10
CA LYS A 150 5.06 -6.60 17.52
C LYS A 150 6.51 -7.01 17.78
N LEU A 151 7.45 -6.06 17.67
CA LEU A 151 8.87 -6.29 17.93
C LEU A 151 9.14 -6.58 19.41
N ASN A 152 8.49 -5.86 20.32
CA ASN A 152 8.63 -6.05 21.76
C ASN A 152 8.08 -7.41 22.24
N LYS A 153 7.20 -8.05 21.48
CA LYS A 153 6.70 -9.41 21.76
C LYS A 153 7.55 -10.51 21.11
N ASN A 154 8.52 -10.16 20.26
CA ASN A 154 9.32 -11.13 19.51
C ASN A 154 10.64 -11.43 20.23
N GLU A 155 10.74 -12.62 20.83
CA GLU A 155 11.95 -13.05 21.57
C GLU A 155 13.23 -13.02 20.73
N LYS A 156 13.15 -13.34 19.43
CA LYS A 156 14.33 -13.32 18.54
C LYS A 156 14.85 -11.90 18.36
N PHE A 157 13.94 -10.95 18.21
CA PHE A 157 14.29 -9.53 18.12
C PHE A 157 14.95 -9.05 19.42
N LEU A 158 14.36 -9.37 20.58
CA LEU A 158 14.92 -8.98 21.88
C LEU A 158 16.31 -9.56 22.13
N LYS A 159 16.51 -10.86 21.85
CA LYS A 159 17.82 -11.51 21.95
C LYS A 159 18.86 -10.86 21.03
N LEU A 160 18.46 -10.51 19.81
CA LEU A 160 19.34 -9.83 18.86
C LEU A 160 19.71 -8.42 19.33
N MET A 161 18.75 -7.64 19.83
CA MET A 161 19.02 -6.31 20.39
C MET A 161 19.98 -6.39 21.60
N GLN A 162 19.78 -7.36 22.48
CA GLN A 162 20.68 -7.63 23.60
C GLN A 162 22.09 -8.01 23.13
N THR A 163 22.21 -8.85 22.09
CA THR A 163 23.49 -9.23 21.49
C THR A 163 24.22 -8.04 20.88
N LEU A 164 23.46 -7.08 20.32
CA LEU A 164 24.00 -5.83 19.78
C LEU A 164 24.28 -4.77 20.86
N GLY A 165 24.04 -5.06 22.14
CA GLY A 165 24.18 -4.09 23.23
C GLY A 165 23.20 -2.92 23.17
N LYS A 166 22.09 -3.07 22.43
CA LYS A 166 21.04 -2.06 22.30
C LYS A 166 19.87 -2.39 23.22
N ASP A 167 19.30 -1.37 23.84
CA ASP A 167 18.15 -1.51 24.73
C ASP A 167 16.84 -1.44 23.91
N PRO A 168 16.06 -2.53 23.82
CA PRO A 168 14.81 -2.54 23.08
C PRO A 168 13.75 -1.60 23.70
N THR A 169 13.85 -1.25 24.98
CA THR A 169 12.87 -0.39 25.66
C THR A 169 13.01 1.10 25.32
N LYS A 170 14.12 1.49 24.69
CA LYS A 170 14.41 2.88 24.31
C LYS A 170 13.93 3.27 22.91
N MET A 171 13.20 2.37 22.23
CA MET A 171 12.62 2.69 20.93
C MET A 171 11.57 3.78 21.11
N LYS A 172 11.84 4.95 20.54
CA LYS A 172 10.86 6.02 20.43
C LYS A 172 9.80 5.59 19.40
N THR A 173 8.54 5.74 19.79
CA THR A 173 7.39 5.27 19.01
C THR A 173 6.65 6.44 18.39
N THR A 174 6.14 6.26 17.18
CA THR A 174 5.30 7.25 16.50
C THR A 174 3.97 6.61 16.06
N LYS A 175 2.91 7.41 16.01
CA LYS A 175 1.61 6.97 15.48
C LYS A 175 1.59 6.93 13.94
N PHE A 176 2.57 7.55 13.29
CA PHE A 176 2.64 7.67 11.83
C PHE A 176 3.52 6.60 11.21
N SER A 177 3.15 6.18 10.00
CA SER A 177 3.99 5.43 9.08
C SER A 177 3.91 6.11 7.72
N PHE A 178 5.04 6.27 7.04
CA PHE A 178 5.10 6.98 5.77
C PHE A 178 5.61 6.05 4.67
N ALA A 179 5.06 6.23 3.46
CA ALA A 179 5.57 5.56 2.26
C ALA A 179 7.00 6.01 1.97
N THR A 180 7.80 5.12 1.38
CA THR A 180 9.21 5.41 1.05
C THR A 180 9.37 6.52 0.02
N ASN A 181 8.36 6.75 -0.81
CA ASN A 181 8.34 7.73 -1.91
C ASN A 181 7.49 8.98 -1.60
N ILE A 182 7.09 9.20 -0.34
CA ILE A 182 6.33 10.41 0.02
C ILE A 182 7.20 11.67 -0.15
N THR A 183 6.64 12.74 -0.71
CA THR A 183 7.34 14.03 -0.78
C THR A 183 7.29 14.77 0.57
N PRO A 184 8.26 15.66 0.88
CA PRO A 184 8.23 16.45 2.12
C PRO A 184 6.94 17.27 2.28
N LYS A 185 6.47 17.89 1.18
CA LYS A 185 5.21 18.66 1.14
C LYS A 185 4.01 17.79 1.52
N GLN A 186 3.92 16.57 0.98
CA GLN A 186 2.85 15.63 1.30
C GLN A 186 2.93 15.15 2.74
N LYS A 187 4.15 14.91 3.25
CA LYS A 187 4.38 14.52 4.64
C LYS A 187 3.89 15.61 5.61
N GLU A 188 4.23 16.86 5.36
CA GLU A 188 3.77 18.01 6.14
C GLU A 188 2.24 18.14 6.08
N LYS A 189 1.65 18.02 4.88
CA LYS A 189 0.19 18.05 4.68
C LYS A 189 -0.52 16.94 5.47
N ALA A 190 0.02 15.72 5.45
CA ALA A 190 -0.53 14.59 6.21
C ALA A 190 -0.51 14.88 7.72
N ILE A 191 0.61 15.36 8.24
CA ILE A 191 0.77 15.69 9.66
C ILE A 191 -0.15 16.84 10.07
N ALA A 192 -0.28 17.88 9.25
CA ALA A 192 -1.11 19.05 9.56
C ALA A 192 -2.62 18.73 9.52
N SER A 193 -3.06 17.84 8.63
CA SER A 193 -4.49 17.55 8.40
C SER A 193 -5.08 16.45 9.29
N ILE A 194 -4.26 15.64 9.97
CA ILE A 194 -4.76 14.50 10.76
C ILE A 194 -5.71 14.94 11.89
N ASP A 195 -5.39 16.04 12.56
CA ASP A 195 -6.13 16.49 13.74
C ASP A 195 -7.51 17.03 13.37
N GLU A 196 -7.62 17.68 12.21
CA GLU A 196 -8.89 18.10 11.64
C GLU A 196 -9.74 16.89 11.28
N PHE A 197 -9.13 15.88 10.64
CA PHE A 197 -9.82 14.65 10.27
C PHE A 197 -10.31 13.85 11.49
N LEU A 198 -9.48 13.69 12.52
CA LEU A 198 -9.87 13.02 13.77
C LEU A 198 -11.06 13.71 14.44
N LYS A 199 -11.09 15.05 14.43
CA LYS A 199 -12.23 15.83 14.96
C LYS A 199 -13.49 15.63 14.13
N ALA A 200 -13.38 15.65 12.80
CA ALA A 200 -14.52 15.46 11.90
C ALA A 200 -15.17 14.07 12.09
N GLU A 201 -14.34 13.03 12.27
CA GLU A 201 -14.78 11.65 12.49
C GLU A 201 -15.21 11.36 13.94
N GLN A 202 -15.12 12.35 14.85
CA GLN A 202 -15.40 12.19 16.28
C GLN A 202 -14.56 11.08 16.94
N ILE A 203 -13.33 10.89 16.46
CA ILE A 203 -12.38 9.91 16.99
C ILE A 203 -11.63 10.54 18.16
N SER A 204 -11.76 9.96 19.35
CA SER A 204 -10.99 10.36 20.53
C SER A 204 -9.52 9.93 20.39
N LYS A 205 -8.59 10.79 20.82
CA LYS A 205 -7.12 10.60 20.69
C LYS A 205 -6.54 9.57 21.66
#